data_AF-A0A660PJ39-F1
#
_entry.id   AF-A0A660PJ39-F1
#
_cell.length_a   1.000
_cell.length_b   1.000
_cell.length_c   1.000
_cell.angle_alpha   90.00
_cell.angle_beta   90.00
_cell.angle_gamma   90.00
#
_symmetry.space_group_name_H-M   'P 1'
#
loop_
_entity.id
_entity.type
_entity.pdbx_description
1 polymer ?
#
loop_
_entity_poly.entity_id
_entity_poly.type
_entity_poly.pdbx_seq_one_letter_code
_entity_poly.pdbx_strand_id
1 'polypeptide(L)'
;MSDICFTGFIMKLYCNKRYYLNVLILVLTMLLFSSSSFALQTSNTLDLIRKDLDNKNISFDDYVLLVIKAIKEPSVLPSEYKSASLAASYLPERCATTELIYIKNNWDLLSTSTQSIFLTAMARVATTFTYDSPSGFFKLHYDTLGSDAVSPIDNDANGIPDYIDRCASYVDSSLAIHNDLGYLNPPPDNDRGGDSKYDIYFESMGVYGYMQPELEGPEAWFDYTSYIVLHNTYIGFPENSDPEGNEAGAAKVTAAHEFHHATQMAYYGGANVWVLESDAVYMEDIVFDQVDDNYNYMSSFFYQPHVTILENSSHAYSCFIWEMFLAEHFDTSYCVAVWEGARFNNLFATFNDTLVGRYGWTLDSAFAEFANWNYCTNDRDDGLHYSEGDSYLSVTINRNHYGYPTGTVSPSIFPQGYGASYVRFYPDEPGILQ
;
A
#
# COMPACT_ATOMS: atom_id res chain seq x y z
N MET A 1 -73.84 -39.52 2.46
CA MET A 1 -73.25 -39.48 1.11
C MET A 1 -73.93 -38.34 0.39
N SER A 2 -73.45 -37.10 0.59
CA SER A 2 -72.40 -36.44 -0.21
C SER A 2 -72.89 -36.17 -1.63
N ASP A 3 -73.32 -34.94 -1.94
CA ASP A 3 -72.43 -33.95 -2.55
C ASP A 3 -73.10 -32.59 -2.73
N ILE A 4 -72.23 -31.58 -2.68
CA ILE A 4 -72.48 -30.14 -2.59
C ILE A 4 -72.61 -29.54 -3.99
N CYS A 5 -73.56 -28.61 -4.17
CA CYS A 5 -73.63 -27.71 -5.32
C CYS A 5 -73.65 -26.24 -4.84
N PHE A 6 -72.95 -25.39 -5.59
CA PHE A 6 -72.55 -24.01 -5.31
C PHE A 6 -73.70 -23.01 -5.05
N THR A 7 -73.50 -22.09 -4.09
CA THR A 7 -73.95 -20.69 -4.16
C THR A 7 -72.99 -19.78 -3.38
N GLY A 8 -72.67 -18.64 -3.98
CA GLY A 8 -71.51 -17.81 -3.64
C GLY A 8 -71.66 -16.84 -2.48
N PHE A 9 -70.51 -16.35 -2.02
CA PHE A 9 -70.39 -15.23 -1.10
C PHE A 9 -69.44 -14.18 -1.68
N ILE A 10 -69.98 -12.99 -1.94
CA ILE A 10 -69.21 -11.78 -2.28
C ILE A 10 -68.60 -11.27 -0.98
N MET A 11 -67.28 -11.32 -0.85
CA MET A 11 -66.57 -10.64 0.24
C MET A 11 -66.00 -9.31 -0.27
N LYS A 12 -66.60 -8.21 0.20
CA LYS A 12 -66.05 -6.86 0.10
C LYS A 12 -64.67 -6.82 0.76
N LEU A 13 -63.61 -6.70 -0.03
CA LEU A 13 -62.31 -6.30 0.50
C LEU A 13 -62.30 -4.78 0.71
N TYR A 14 -62.31 -4.40 1.98
CA TYR A 14 -62.04 -3.03 2.42
C TYR A 14 -60.62 -2.65 2.00
N CYS A 15 -60.52 -1.65 1.12
CA CYS A 15 -59.28 -1.02 0.70
C CYS A 15 -58.65 -0.29 1.89
N ASN A 16 -57.67 -0.93 2.53
CA ASN A 16 -56.98 -0.40 3.70
C ASN A 16 -55.84 0.52 3.25
N LYS A 17 -56.17 1.78 2.90
CA LYS A 17 -55.22 2.82 2.44
C LYS A 17 -54.02 3.06 3.38
N ARG A 18 -54.10 2.65 4.65
CA ARG A 18 -52.99 2.73 5.62
C ARG A 18 -51.90 1.68 5.40
N TYR A 19 -52.23 0.49 4.89
CA TYR A 19 -51.22 -0.55 4.61
C TYR A 19 -50.36 -0.19 3.40
N TYR A 20 -50.98 0.35 2.35
CA TYR A 20 -50.24 0.82 1.18
C TYR A 20 -49.37 2.03 1.50
N LEU A 21 -49.79 2.93 2.39
CA LEU A 21 -48.95 4.07 2.78
C LEU A 21 -47.74 3.63 3.62
N ASN A 22 -47.89 2.65 4.51
CA ASN A 22 -46.78 2.12 5.31
C ASN A 22 -45.81 1.27 4.48
N VAL A 23 -46.30 0.49 3.50
CA VAL A 23 -45.44 -0.27 2.57
C VAL A 23 -44.76 0.67 1.57
N LEU A 24 -45.44 1.72 1.10
CA LEU A 24 -44.83 2.73 0.23
C LEU A 24 -43.77 3.54 0.97
N ILE A 25 -43.96 3.86 2.25
CA ILE A 25 -42.94 4.50 3.10
C ILE A 25 -41.76 3.55 3.35
N LEU A 26 -42.00 2.24 3.60
CA LEU A 26 -40.91 1.26 3.77
C LEU A 26 -40.09 1.06 2.48
N VAL A 27 -40.76 1.04 1.32
CA VAL A 27 -40.14 0.92 0.00
C VAL A 27 -39.46 2.22 -0.42
N LEU A 28 -39.99 3.40 -0.05
CA LEU A 28 -39.31 4.69 -0.23
C LEU A 28 -38.11 4.84 0.71
N THR A 29 -38.15 4.30 1.94
CA THR A 29 -36.97 4.26 2.82
C THR A 29 -35.93 3.26 2.32
N MET A 30 -36.32 2.10 1.77
CA MET A 30 -35.38 1.16 1.15
C MET A 30 -34.80 1.68 -0.19
N LEU A 31 -35.55 2.49 -0.94
CA LEU A 31 -35.07 3.16 -2.17
C LEU A 31 -34.28 4.45 -1.89
N LEU A 32 -34.30 4.96 -0.66
CA LEU A 32 -33.45 6.06 -0.20
C LEU A 32 -32.15 5.57 0.48
N PHE A 33 -31.97 4.25 0.63
CA PHE A 33 -30.72 3.61 1.02
C PHE A 33 -30.04 2.85 -0.13
N SER A 34 -30.36 3.17 -1.39
CA SER A 34 -29.34 3.08 -2.45
C SER A 34 -28.49 4.34 -2.40
N SER A 35 -27.85 4.60 -1.26
CA SER A 35 -26.62 5.35 -1.29
C SER A 35 -25.68 4.48 -2.12
N SER A 36 -25.42 4.89 -3.35
CA SER A 36 -24.13 4.65 -3.96
C SER A 36 -23.10 5.02 -2.91
N SER A 37 -22.59 4.01 -2.21
CA SER A 37 -21.36 4.11 -1.46
C SER A 37 -20.30 4.37 -2.52
N PHE A 38 -20.19 5.62 -2.95
CA PHE A 38 -18.89 6.10 -3.35
C PHE A 38 -18.07 5.87 -2.09
N ALA A 39 -17.23 4.83 -2.11
CA ALA A 39 -16.08 4.82 -1.24
C ALA A 39 -15.47 6.21 -1.44
N LEU A 40 -15.51 7.05 -0.41
CA LEU A 40 -14.79 8.31 -0.44
C LEU A 40 -13.35 7.89 -0.72
N GLN A 41 -12.86 8.22 -1.90
CA GLN A 41 -11.43 8.14 -2.19
C GLN A 41 -10.81 9.13 -1.21
N THR A 42 -10.36 8.63 -0.07
CA THR A 42 -9.59 9.40 0.89
C THR A 42 -8.20 9.54 0.29
N SER A 43 -8.05 10.50 -0.63
CA SER A 43 -6.74 10.86 -1.15
C SER A 43 -5.90 11.38 0.01
N ASN A 44 -4.73 10.78 0.20
CA ASN A 44 -3.72 11.27 1.14
C ASN A 44 -3.12 12.59 0.63
N THR A 45 -2.15 13.15 1.36
CA THR A 45 -1.68 14.51 1.12
C THR A 45 -0.87 14.63 -0.19
N LEU A 46 0.08 13.74 -0.48
CA LEU A 46 0.88 13.76 -1.70
C LEU A 46 0.03 13.33 -2.89
N ASP A 47 -0.95 12.43 -2.75
CA ASP A 47 -1.94 12.14 -3.81
C ASP A 47 -2.67 13.42 -4.25
N LEU A 48 -3.12 14.24 -3.29
CA LEU A 48 -3.81 15.50 -3.60
C LEU A 48 -2.87 16.47 -4.33
N ILE A 49 -1.62 16.57 -3.87
CA ILE A 49 -0.60 17.43 -4.48
C ILE A 49 -0.25 16.94 -5.90
N ARG A 50 -0.04 15.64 -6.08
CA ARG A 50 0.25 15.00 -7.38
C ARG A 50 -0.92 15.14 -8.35
N LYS A 51 -2.15 14.96 -7.87
CA LYS A 51 -3.36 15.16 -8.67
C LYS A 51 -3.47 16.60 -9.18
N ASP A 52 -3.11 17.59 -8.37
CA ASP A 52 -3.11 18.98 -8.83
C ASP A 52 -2.00 19.27 -9.85
N LEU A 53 -0.83 18.63 -9.72
CA LEU A 53 0.20 18.67 -10.75
C LEU A 53 -0.30 18.06 -12.07
N ASP A 54 -0.87 16.86 -12.02
CA ASP A 54 -1.36 16.12 -13.20
C ASP A 54 -2.48 16.88 -13.93
N ASN A 55 -3.36 17.54 -13.16
CA ASN A 55 -4.41 18.41 -13.70
C ASN A 55 -3.90 19.79 -14.16
N LYS A 56 -2.61 20.07 -13.99
CA LYS A 56 -1.97 21.35 -14.32
C LYS A 56 -2.55 22.54 -13.53
N ASN A 57 -3.05 22.27 -12.33
CA ASN A 57 -3.53 23.29 -11.39
C ASN A 57 -2.36 24.01 -10.71
N ILE A 58 -1.23 23.33 -10.56
CA ILE A 58 0.02 23.86 -10.01
C ILE A 58 1.19 23.61 -10.97
N SER A 59 2.26 24.40 -10.83
CA SER A 59 3.50 24.16 -11.58
C SER A 59 4.33 23.04 -10.95
N PHE A 60 5.34 22.55 -11.66
CA PHE A 60 6.26 21.56 -11.09
C PHE A 60 7.12 22.14 -9.95
N ASP A 61 7.47 23.43 -10.01
CA ASP A 61 8.11 24.13 -8.88
C ASP A 61 7.18 24.14 -7.65
N ASP A 62 5.90 24.50 -7.83
CA ASP A 62 4.93 24.53 -6.72
C ASP A 62 4.71 23.14 -6.12
N TYR A 63 4.64 22.11 -6.98
CA TYR A 63 4.57 20.72 -6.57
C TYR A 63 5.72 20.35 -5.62
N VAL A 64 6.97 20.61 -6.01
CA VAL A 64 8.14 20.30 -5.16
C VAL A 64 8.10 21.05 -3.83
N LEU A 65 7.72 22.33 -3.84
CA LEU A 65 7.60 23.11 -2.62
C LEU A 65 6.49 22.59 -1.69
N LEU A 66 5.41 22.04 -2.24
CA LEU A 66 4.34 21.41 -1.47
C LEU A 66 4.75 20.05 -0.91
N VAL A 67 5.47 19.22 -1.68
CA VAL A 67 6.04 17.95 -1.20
C VAL A 67 7.01 18.18 -0.05
N ILE A 68 7.93 19.15 -0.17
CA ILE A 68 8.85 19.52 0.93
C ILE A 68 8.07 19.91 2.18
N LYS A 69 7.01 20.72 2.04
CA LYS A 69 6.17 21.13 3.18
C LYS A 69 5.41 19.95 3.78
N ALA A 70 4.87 19.04 2.96
CA ALA A 70 4.16 17.86 3.44
C ALA A 70 5.09 16.98 4.28
N ILE A 71 6.35 16.81 3.87
CA ILE A 71 7.36 16.03 4.58
C ILE A 71 7.86 16.79 5.82
N LYS A 72 8.44 17.99 5.66
CA LYS A 72 9.23 18.67 6.70
C LYS A 72 8.43 19.63 7.58
N GLU A 73 7.33 20.18 7.08
CA GLU A 73 6.56 21.23 7.75
C GLU A 73 5.04 21.02 7.62
N PRO A 74 4.48 19.84 7.95
CA PRO A 74 3.08 19.50 7.65
C PRO A 74 2.08 20.48 8.29
N SER A 75 2.46 21.13 9.39
CA SER A 75 1.62 22.13 10.07
C SER A 75 1.31 23.37 9.22
N VAL A 76 2.19 23.75 8.27
CA VAL A 76 2.03 24.95 7.43
C VAL A 76 1.51 24.65 6.02
N LEU A 77 1.22 23.39 5.72
CA LEU A 77 0.64 22.97 4.45
C LEU A 77 -0.69 23.70 4.18
N PRO A 78 -1.04 24.07 2.94
CA PRO A 78 -2.36 24.65 2.64
C PRO A 78 -3.50 23.69 2.99
N SER A 79 -4.64 24.25 3.43
CA SER A 79 -5.78 23.46 3.95
C SER A 79 -6.39 22.49 2.93
N GLU A 80 -6.29 22.80 1.65
CA GLU A 80 -6.74 21.98 0.53
C GLU A 80 -5.92 20.70 0.35
N TYR A 81 -4.68 20.68 0.85
CA TYR A 81 -3.80 19.51 0.84
C TYR A 81 -3.70 18.84 2.22
N LYS A 82 -4.23 19.47 3.27
CA LYS A 82 -4.47 18.79 4.55
C LYS A 82 -5.70 17.91 4.34
N SER A 83 -5.50 16.61 4.15
CA SER A 83 -6.60 15.67 3.93
C SER A 83 -7.71 15.86 4.99
N ALA A 84 -8.97 15.78 4.56
CA ALA A 84 -10.10 16.07 5.41
C ALA A 84 -10.23 15.04 6.55
N SER A 85 -10.01 15.49 7.78
CA SER A 85 -10.02 14.72 9.04
C SER A 85 -11.40 14.22 9.49
N LEU A 86 -12.30 13.82 8.57
CA LEU A 86 -13.71 13.56 8.87
C LEU A 86 -14.24 12.17 8.47
N ALA A 87 -13.39 11.15 8.51
CA ALA A 87 -13.82 9.76 8.67
C ALA A 87 -12.74 9.01 9.47
N ALA A 88 -13.13 7.97 10.21
CA ALA A 88 -12.25 7.08 10.97
C ALA A 88 -11.32 6.22 10.07
N SER A 89 -10.87 6.77 8.95
CA SER A 89 -10.11 6.13 7.87
C SER A 89 -9.03 7.08 7.34
N TYR A 90 -8.50 7.95 8.20
CA TYR A 90 -7.30 8.71 7.89
C TYR A 90 -6.11 7.76 7.91
N LEU A 91 -5.52 7.51 6.74
CA LEU A 91 -4.22 6.90 6.63
C LEU A 91 -3.25 8.06 6.35
N PRO A 92 -2.41 8.47 7.32
CA PRO A 92 -1.24 9.26 7.05
C PRO A 92 -0.46 8.60 5.93
N GLU A 93 0.17 9.47 5.19
CA GLU A 93 1.04 9.11 4.10
C GLU A 93 2.24 8.35 4.62
N ARG A 94 2.53 7.20 4.02
CA ARG A 94 3.48 6.26 4.58
C ARG A 94 4.88 6.57 4.12
N CYS A 95 5.08 6.48 2.82
CA CYS A 95 6.37 6.66 2.22
C CYS A 95 6.35 7.88 1.28
N ALA A 96 7.39 8.71 1.34
CA ALA A 96 7.59 9.82 0.39
C ALA A 96 8.59 9.48 -0.73
N THR A 97 9.16 8.27 -0.72
CA THR A 97 10.23 7.80 -1.63
C THR A 97 9.85 7.97 -3.09
N THR A 98 8.66 7.55 -3.50
CA THR A 98 8.23 7.65 -4.90
C THR A 98 8.13 9.09 -5.39
N GLU A 99 7.81 10.03 -4.51
CA GLU A 99 7.84 11.45 -4.86
C GLU A 99 9.25 12.01 -4.96
N LEU A 100 10.16 11.57 -4.10
CA LEU A 100 11.58 11.94 -4.20
C LEU A 100 12.22 11.39 -5.49
N ILE A 101 11.89 10.15 -5.87
CA ILE A 101 12.29 9.54 -7.15
C ILE A 101 11.68 10.33 -8.32
N TYR A 102 10.39 10.67 -8.27
CA TYR A 102 9.75 11.46 -9.32
C TYR A 102 10.41 12.83 -9.51
N ILE A 103 10.74 13.51 -8.39
CA ILE A 103 11.44 14.80 -8.41
C ILE A 103 12.82 14.66 -9.03
N LYS A 104 13.59 13.64 -8.63
CA LYS A 104 14.92 13.34 -9.18
C LYS A 104 14.87 13.09 -10.68
N ASN A 105 13.91 12.29 -11.15
CA ASN A 105 13.75 11.96 -12.57
C ASN A 105 13.32 13.17 -13.43
N ASN A 106 12.77 14.22 -12.82
CA ASN A 106 12.33 15.43 -13.48
C ASN A 106 13.14 16.66 -13.07
N TRP A 107 14.34 16.47 -12.50
CA TRP A 107 15.16 17.53 -11.88
C TRP A 107 15.41 18.74 -12.80
N ASP A 108 15.63 18.47 -14.08
CA ASP A 108 15.92 19.50 -15.10
C ASP A 108 14.73 20.41 -15.44
N LEU A 109 13.52 20.04 -15.01
CA LEU A 109 12.33 20.88 -15.16
C LEU A 109 12.21 21.96 -14.08
N LEU A 110 12.95 21.83 -12.97
CA LEU A 110 12.89 22.77 -11.86
C LEU A 110 13.65 24.06 -12.13
N SER A 111 13.15 25.16 -11.58
CA SER A 111 13.94 26.39 -11.50
C SER A 111 15.15 26.19 -10.57
N THR A 112 16.25 26.91 -10.83
CA THR A 112 17.44 26.87 -9.97
C THR A 112 17.15 27.25 -8.52
N SER A 113 16.13 28.09 -8.30
CA SER A 113 15.67 28.47 -6.97
C SER A 113 15.07 27.27 -6.24
N THR A 114 14.15 26.53 -6.88
CA THR A 114 13.52 25.36 -6.28
C THR A 114 14.51 24.22 -6.10
N GLN A 115 15.43 24.01 -7.05
CA GLN A 115 16.54 23.07 -6.88
C GLN A 115 17.36 23.37 -5.62
N SER A 116 17.68 24.65 -5.37
CA SER A 116 18.43 25.07 -4.17
C SER A 116 17.64 24.83 -2.88
N ILE A 117 16.33 25.08 -2.89
CA ILE A 117 15.44 24.82 -1.75
C ILE A 117 15.37 23.32 -1.46
N PHE A 118 15.16 22.50 -2.50
CA PHE A 118 15.09 21.05 -2.36
C PHE A 118 16.38 20.46 -1.81
N LEU A 119 17.54 20.82 -2.40
CA LEU A 119 18.85 20.35 -1.93
C LEU A 119 19.12 20.75 -0.47
N THR A 120 18.61 21.90 -0.02
CA THR A 120 18.74 22.33 1.37
C THR A 120 17.81 21.53 2.29
N ALA A 121 16.55 21.33 1.88
CA ALA A 121 15.54 20.66 2.68
C ALA A 121 15.77 19.15 2.81
N MET A 122 16.34 18.50 1.78
CA MET A 122 16.59 17.06 1.72
C MET A 122 18.07 16.70 1.90
N ALA A 123 18.87 17.63 2.43
CA ALA A 123 20.26 17.35 2.77
C ALA A 123 20.34 16.41 3.98
N ARG A 124 21.34 15.53 3.98
CA ARG A 124 21.75 14.79 5.19
C ARG A 124 22.07 15.80 6.29
N VAL A 125 21.34 15.71 7.40
CA VAL A 125 21.52 16.62 8.54
C VAL A 125 22.63 16.09 9.43
N ALA A 126 23.55 16.95 9.86
CA ALA A 126 24.54 16.59 10.87
C ALA A 126 23.86 16.51 12.23
N THR A 127 23.88 15.32 12.84
CA THR A 127 23.27 15.06 14.15
C THR A 127 24.30 15.04 15.27
N THR A 128 23.85 15.19 16.52
CA THR A 128 24.71 15.16 17.70
C THR A 128 25.20 13.75 18.02
N PHE A 129 24.37 12.74 17.77
CA PHE A 129 24.64 11.36 18.16
C PHE A 129 24.56 10.43 16.95
N THR A 130 25.35 9.36 17.03
CA THR A 130 25.30 8.23 16.10
C THR A 130 25.34 6.92 16.88
N TYR A 131 24.76 5.87 16.31
CA TYR A 131 24.80 4.51 16.84
C TYR A 131 24.97 3.52 15.69
N ASP A 132 25.93 2.62 15.80
CA ASP A 132 26.11 1.54 14.82
C ASP A 132 25.20 0.38 15.23
N SER A 133 24.42 -0.16 14.29
CA SER A 133 23.53 -1.28 14.59
C SER A 133 24.31 -2.54 15.02
N PRO A 134 23.69 -3.45 15.80
CA PRO A 134 24.35 -4.69 16.23
C PRO A 134 24.97 -5.54 15.11
N SER A 135 24.36 -5.57 13.91
CA SER A 135 24.93 -6.26 12.73
C SER A 135 26.19 -5.59 12.19
N GLY A 136 26.41 -4.31 12.51
CA GLY A 136 27.49 -3.48 11.99
C GLY A 136 27.24 -2.95 10.57
N PHE A 137 26.06 -3.19 10.00
CA PHE A 137 25.72 -2.74 8.64
C PHE A 137 25.17 -1.31 8.59
N PHE A 138 24.41 -0.90 9.60
CA PHE A 138 23.75 0.39 9.62
C PHE A 138 24.41 1.39 10.58
N LYS A 139 24.31 2.68 10.25
CA LYS A 139 24.59 3.79 11.17
C LYS A 139 23.34 4.65 11.33
N LEU A 140 22.88 4.76 12.57
CA LEU A 140 21.73 5.54 12.96
C LEU A 140 22.20 6.93 13.41
N HIS A 141 21.66 7.98 12.82
CA HIS A 141 21.94 9.40 13.08
C HIS A 141 20.75 10.05 13.75
N TYR A 142 20.93 10.58 14.96
CA TYR A 142 19.81 11.13 15.72
C TYR A 142 20.22 12.27 16.66
N ASP A 143 19.23 13.07 17.02
CA ASP A 143 19.31 14.07 18.09
C ASP A 143 18.33 13.71 19.21
N THR A 144 18.62 14.16 20.42
CA THR A 144 17.72 14.03 21.59
C THR A 144 17.14 15.36 22.04
N LEU A 145 17.40 16.43 21.28
CA LEU A 145 16.94 17.80 21.49
C LEU A 145 16.58 18.44 20.15
N GLY A 146 15.64 19.38 20.15
CA GLY A 146 15.19 20.05 18.92
C GLY A 146 13.88 19.46 18.38
N SER A 147 13.50 19.88 17.17
CA SER A 147 12.29 19.42 16.47
C SER A 147 12.35 17.95 16.11
N ASP A 148 13.53 17.49 15.71
CA ASP A 148 13.77 16.14 15.17
C ASP A 148 14.19 15.14 16.24
N ALA A 149 14.11 15.55 17.52
CA ALA A 149 14.55 14.75 18.64
C ALA A 149 13.78 13.43 18.75
N VAL A 150 14.50 12.33 18.93
CA VAL A 150 13.92 11.09 19.47
C VAL A 150 13.77 11.20 20.98
N SER A 151 12.95 10.32 21.57
CA SER A 151 12.83 10.22 23.02
C SER A 151 14.20 9.91 23.65
N PRO A 152 14.67 10.67 24.66
CA PRO A 152 15.96 10.42 25.32
C PRO A 152 15.90 9.32 26.39
N ILE A 153 14.79 8.57 26.47
CA ILE A 153 14.61 7.51 27.47
C ILE A 153 15.58 6.37 27.16
N ASP A 154 16.40 6.03 28.15
CA ASP A 154 17.35 4.91 28.16
C ASP A 154 17.13 4.18 29.50
N ASN A 155 16.30 3.14 29.47
CA ASN A 155 15.88 2.43 30.69
C ASN A 155 16.89 1.37 31.14
N ASP A 156 17.68 0.83 30.20
CA ASP A 156 18.71 -0.17 30.51
C ASP A 156 20.07 0.47 30.88
N ALA A 157 20.17 1.79 30.73
CA ALA A 157 21.33 2.64 31.01
C ALA A 157 22.57 2.27 30.19
N ASN A 158 22.37 1.82 28.95
CA ASN A 158 23.45 1.46 28.03
C ASN A 158 24.08 2.70 27.32
N GLY A 159 23.48 3.88 27.47
CA GLY A 159 23.92 5.15 26.89
C GLY A 159 23.28 5.47 25.53
N ILE A 160 22.38 4.64 25.04
CA ILE A 160 21.63 4.77 23.79
C ILE A 160 20.14 4.82 24.14
N PRO A 161 19.35 5.70 23.51
CA PRO A 161 17.91 5.71 23.77
C PRO A 161 17.24 4.40 23.33
N ASP A 162 16.30 3.89 24.15
CA ASP A 162 15.56 2.64 23.89
C ASP A 162 14.88 2.63 22.51
N TYR A 163 14.48 3.80 22.01
CA TYR A 163 13.90 3.93 20.68
C TYR A 163 14.92 3.64 19.57
N ILE A 164 16.15 4.14 19.71
CA ILE A 164 17.23 3.92 18.74
C ILE A 164 17.69 2.46 18.78
N ASP A 165 17.80 1.84 19.96
CA ASP A 165 18.14 0.41 20.08
C ASP A 165 17.11 -0.48 19.37
N ARG A 166 15.81 -0.17 19.54
CA ARG A 166 14.74 -0.89 18.84
C ARG A 166 14.79 -0.70 17.34
N CYS A 167 14.89 0.54 16.85
CA CYS A 167 14.98 0.80 15.42
C CYS A 167 16.22 0.16 14.78
N ALA A 168 17.37 0.15 15.46
CA ALA A 168 18.57 -0.57 15.01
C ALA A 168 18.31 -2.08 14.86
N SER A 169 17.59 -2.67 15.83
CA SER A 169 17.22 -4.08 15.79
C SER A 169 16.22 -4.38 14.66
N TYR A 170 15.32 -3.44 14.34
CA TYR A 170 14.35 -3.61 13.25
C TYR A 170 15.03 -3.63 11.88
N VAL A 171 15.91 -2.67 11.58
CA VAL A 171 16.65 -2.66 10.30
C VAL A 171 17.62 -3.83 10.18
N ASP A 172 18.22 -4.29 11.29
CA ASP A 172 19.01 -5.52 11.30
C ASP A 172 18.16 -6.76 10.98
N SER A 173 16.92 -6.80 11.46
CA SER A 173 15.96 -7.87 11.13
C SER A 173 15.60 -7.83 9.65
N SER A 174 15.30 -6.65 9.11
CA SER A 174 15.07 -6.46 7.68
C SER A 174 16.26 -6.94 6.85
N LEU A 175 17.48 -6.53 7.20
CA LEU A 175 18.71 -6.98 6.53
C LEU A 175 18.89 -8.49 6.56
N ALA A 176 18.64 -9.12 7.71
CA ALA A 176 18.76 -10.58 7.84
C ALA A 176 17.80 -11.30 6.88
N ILE A 177 16.54 -10.89 6.84
CA ILE A 177 15.52 -11.47 5.94
C ILE A 177 15.88 -11.22 4.47
N HIS A 178 16.32 -10.01 4.10
CA HIS A 178 16.74 -9.71 2.74
C HIS A 178 17.93 -10.59 2.29
N ASN A 179 18.91 -10.80 3.17
CA ASN A 179 20.04 -11.69 2.90
C ASN A 179 19.60 -13.16 2.77
N ASP A 180 18.68 -13.62 3.61
CA ASP A 180 18.15 -14.98 3.57
C ASP A 180 17.36 -15.27 2.28
N LEU A 181 16.60 -14.27 1.79
CA LEU A 181 15.91 -14.32 0.50
C LEU A 181 16.88 -14.19 -0.70
N GLY A 182 18.07 -13.61 -0.48
CA GLY A 182 19.10 -13.45 -1.50
C GLY A 182 19.02 -12.15 -2.29
N TYR A 183 18.44 -11.09 -1.71
CA TYR A 183 18.49 -9.76 -2.29
C TYR A 183 19.90 -9.17 -2.26
N LEU A 184 20.21 -8.28 -3.22
CA LEU A 184 21.41 -7.46 -3.19
C LEU A 184 21.33 -6.42 -2.07
N ASN A 185 22.48 -6.11 -1.47
CA ASN A 185 22.56 -4.99 -0.54
C ASN A 185 22.47 -3.65 -1.31
N PRO A 186 21.94 -2.58 -0.68
CA PRO A 186 21.94 -1.25 -1.27
C PRO A 186 23.34 -0.79 -1.73
N PRO A 187 23.45 0.01 -2.81
CA PRO A 187 24.74 0.50 -3.30
C PRO A 187 25.48 1.36 -2.27
N PRO A 188 26.80 1.18 -2.09
CA PRO A 188 27.59 1.99 -1.15
C PRO A 188 27.75 3.44 -1.65
N ASP A 189 27.77 4.39 -0.73
CA ASP A 189 27.71 5.83 -1.03
C ASP A 189 29.07 6.57 -0.92
N ASN A 190 30.18 5.81 -0.82
CA ASN A 190 31.55 6.30 -0.64
C ASN A 190 31.77 7.10 0.64
N ASP A 191 31.42 6.52 1.79
CA ASP A 191 31.62 7.06 3.13
C ASP A 191 30.83 8.37 3.40
N ARG A 192 29.74 8.61 2.68
CA ARG A 192 28.80 9.66 3.07
C ARG A 192 28.14 9.24 4.39
N GLY A 193 27.68 10.21 5.16
CA GLY A 193 27.27 9.94 6.55
C GLY A 193 28.42 9.63 7.52
N GLY A 194 29.66 9.47 7.04
CA GLY A 194 30.87 9.52 7.85
C GLY A 194 31.66 8.21 7.92
N ASP A 195 31.10 7.09 7.47
CA ASP A 195 31.82 5.83 7.20
C ASP A 195 31.04 4.97 6.18
N SER A 196 31.48 3.74 5.94
CA SER A 196 30.93 2.87 4.91
C SER A 196 29.61 2.15 5.28
N LYS A 197 28.98 2.47 6.42
CA LYS A 197 27.72 1.84 6.86
C LYS A 197 26.54 2.52 6.18
N TYR A 198 25.44 1.79 6.03
CA TYR A 198 24.23 2.35 5.45
C TYR A 198 23.54 3.29 6.44
N ASP A 199 23.32 4.54 6.04
CA ASP A 199 22.83 5.57 6.96
C ASP A 199 21.31 5.60 7.10
N ILE A 200 20.88 5.77 8.36
CA ILE A 200 19.49 5.98 8.74
C ILE A 200 19.42 7.23 9.61
N TYR A 201 18.56 8.18 9.26
CA TYR A 201 18.32 9.41 10.02
C TYR A 201 16.94 9.37 10.68
N PHE A 202 16.78 10.17 11.74
CA PHE A 202 15.50 10.33 12.44
C PHE A 202 15.06 11.78 12.42
N GLU A 203 13.82 12.01 12.00
CA GLU A 203 13.27 13.36 11.88
C GLU A 203 11.79 13.42 12.27
N SER A 204 11.33 14.61 12.66
CA SER A 204 9.91 14.88 12.80
C SER A 204 9.33 15.22 11.44
N MET A 205 8.39 14.42 10.93
CA MET A 205 7.88 14.58 9.56
C MET A 205 6.38 14.25 9.45
N GLY A 206 5.77 14.58 8.30
CA GLY A 206 4.35 14.30 8.02
C GLY A 206 4.06 12.89 7.50
N VAL A 207 5.10 12.06 7.31
CA VAL A 207 5.04 10.72 6.73
C VAL A 207 5.71 9.69 7.66
N TYR A 208 5.58 8.39 7.39
CA TYR A 208 6.27 7.38 8.21
C TYR A 208 7.78 7.39 7.99
N GLY A 209 8.20 7.58 6.75
CA GLY A 209 9.60 7.61 6.37
C GLY A 209 9.78 7.86 4.89
N TYR A 210 11.04 7.82 4.46
CA TYR A 210 11.41 7.77 3.06
C TYR A 210 12.85 7.29 2.90
N MET A 211 13.11 6.62 1.78
CA MET A 211 14.41 6.43 1.17
C MET A 211 14.69 7.59 0.22
N GLN A 212 15.84 8.24 0.40
CA GLN A 212 16.30 9.33 -0.45
C GLN A 212 17.32 8.80 -1.46
N PRO A 213 17.01 8.76 -2.77
CA PRO A 213 17.99 8.43 -3.79
C PRO A 213 18.98 9.60 -3.97
N GLU A 214 20.26 9.29 -4.12
CA GLU A 214 21.33 10.29 -4.20
C GLU A 214 22.08 10.25 -5.54
N LEU A 215 23.09 9.38 -5.67
CA LEU A 215 23.98 9.32 -6.82
C LEU A 215 23.83 7.99 -7.55
N GLU A 216 24.22 7.95 -8.82
CA GLU A 216 24.34 6.69 -9.54
C GLU A 216 25.30 5.77 -8.79
N GLY A 217 24.93 4.49 -8.69
CA GLY A 217 25.73 3.48 -8.04
C GLY A 217 26.91 3.03 -8.91
N PRO A 218 27.71 2.07 -8.42
CA PRO A 218 28.92 1.63 -9.10
C PRO A 218 28.65 0.63 -10.24
N GLU A 219 27.44 0.09 -10.36
CA GLU A 219 27.16 -0.99 -11.29
C GLU A 219 26.96 -0.51 -12.73
N ALA A 220 26.98 -1.46 -13.67
CA ALA A 220 26.81 -1.15 -15.10
C ALA A 220 25.33 -0.97 -15.50
N TRP A 221 24.40 -1.27 -14.60
CA TRP A 221 22.96 -1.04 -14.76
C TRP A 221 22.52 0.19 -13.95
N PHE A 222 21.24 0.50 -13.99
CA PHE A 222 20.69 1.74 -13.45
C PHE A 222 20.43 1.62 -11.94
N ASP A 223 21.50 1.59 -11.14
CA ASP A 223 21.47 1.54 -9.68
C ASP A 223 21.72 2.93 -9.04
N TYR A 224 21.30 3.10 -7.78
CA TYR A 224 21.46 4.35 -7.05
C TYR A 224 21.86 4.15 -5.59
N THR A 225 22.80 4.96 -5.12
CA THR A 225 23.06 5.13 -3.68
C THR A 225 21.89 5.81 -3.02
N SER A 226 21.70 5.55 -1.74
CA SER A 226 20.59 6.10 -0.96
C SER A 226 20.89 6.14 0.53
N TYR A 227 20.03 6.81 1.27
CA TYR A 227 19.92 6.70 2.73
C TYR A 227 18.44 6.68 3.12
N ILE A 228 18.15 6.28 4.35
CA ILE A 228 16.78 6.21 4.87
C ILE A 228 16.58 7.31 5.92
N VAL A 229 15.37 7.86 5.99
CA VAL A 229 14.90 8.67 7.11
C VAL A 229 13.64 8.04 7.68
N LEU A 230 13.66 7.78 8.98
CA LEU A 230 12.53 7.28 9.74
C LEU A 230 11.92 8.39 10.59
N HIS A 231 10.62 8.31 10.84
CA HIS A 231 9.97 9.23 11.76
C HIS A 231 10.54 9.08 13.18
N ASN A 232 10.67 10.18 13.93
CA ASN A 232 11.31 10.20 15.24
C ASN A 232 10.49 9.56 16.39
N THR A 233 9.17 9.47 16.26
CA THR A 233 8.28 8.92 17.32
C THR A 233 7.14 8.00 16.88
N TYR A 234 6.65 8.11 15.64
CA TYR A 234 5.42 7.47 15.14
C TYR A 234 4.14 7.73 15.96
N ILE A 235 4.12 8.76 16.82
CA ILE A 235 2.92 9.13 17.58
C ILE A 235 1.85 9.70 16.65
N GLY A 236 0.62 9.18 16.76
CA GLY A 236 -0.54 9.68 16.02
C GLY A 236 -0.74 9.05 14.63
N PHE A 237 0.06 8.05 14.32
CA PHE A 237 -0.08 7.21 13.13
C PHE A 237 -1.11 6.08 13.36
N PRO A 238 -1.67 5.47 12.28
CA PRO A 238 -2.69 4.44 12.33
C PRO A 238 -2.42 3.29 13.29
N GLU A 239 -3.53 2.67 13.71
CA GLU A 239 -3.49 1.44 14.47
C GLU A 239 -2.99 0.27 13.60
N ASN A 240 -2.30 -0.66 14.25
CA ASN A 240 -1.84 -1.93 13.69
C ASN A 240 -1.90 -3.02 14.77
N SER A 241 -1.52 -4.25 14.41
CA SER A 241 -1.63 -5.42 15.28
C SER A 241 -0.42 -5.67 16.18
N ASP A 242 0.63 -4.84 16.11
CA ASP A 242 1.90 -5.17 16.78
C ASP A 242 1.74 -5.24 18.31
N PRO A 243 2.21 -6.34 18.95
CA PRO A 243 2.04 -6.54 20.38
C PRO A 243 2.84 -5.55 21.25
N GLU A 244 3.82 -4.85 20.69
CA GLU A 244 4.58 -3.80 21.37
C GLU A 244 3.92 -2.41 21.22
N GLY A 245 2.79 -2.33 20.52
CA GLY A 245 1.99 -1.13 20.32
C GLY A 245 2.18 -0.50 18.95
N ASN A 246 1.22 0.36 18.58
CA ASN A 246 1.11 0.96 17.24
C ASN A 246 2.39 1.66 16.79
N GLU A 247 3.05 2.42 17.67
CA GLU A 247 4.29 3.14 17.34
C GLU A 247 5.45 2.17 17.04
N ALA A 248 5.49 1.02 17.71
CA ALA A 248 6.51 0.00 17.45
C ALA A 248 6.23 -0.73 16.13
N GLY A 249 4.97 -1.10 15.87
CA GLY A 249 4.54 -1.67 14.60
C GLY A 249 4.84 -0.75 13.43
N ALA A 250 4.49 0.54 13.56
CA ALA A 250 4.79 1.58 12.58
C ALA A 250 6.30 1.68 12.27
N ALA A 251 7.14 1.69 13.30
CA ALA A 251 8.59 1.73 13.13
C ALA A 251 9.14 0.46 12.45
N LYS A 252 8.62 -0.73 12.80
CA LYS A 252 9.01 -2.01 12.20
C LYS A 252 8.72 -2.03 10.70
N VAL A 253 7.46 -1.77 10.31
CA VAL A 253 7.08 -1.83 8.89
C VAL A 253 7.78 -0.75 8.08
N THR A 254 7.97 0.45 8.62
CA THR A 254 8.74 1.49 7.91
C THR A 254 10.21 1.09 7.71
N ALA A 255 10.82 0.48 8.72
CA ALA A 255 12.19 -0.02 8.62
C ALA A 255 12.33 -1.10 7.53
N ALA A 256 11.35 -2.01 7.41
CA ALA A 256 11.31 -3.00 6.33
C ALA A 256 11.05 -2.35 4.96
N HIS A 257 10.04 -1.50 4.87
CA HIS A 257 9.59 -0.83 3.65
C HIS A 257 10.70 0.03 3.01
N GLU A 258 11.29 0.95 3.78
CA GLU A 258 12.29 1.87 3.24
C GLU A 258 13.63 1.17 2.97
N PHE A 259 13.98 0.15 3.75
CA PHE A 259 15.13 -0.69 3.46
C PHE A 259 14.92 -1.54 2.20
N HIS A 260 13.68 -1.97 1.95
CA HIS A 260 13.34 -2.64 0.72
C HIS A 260 13.48 -1.70 -0.48
N HIS A 261 13.02 -0.44 -0.39
CA HIS A 261 13.29 0.56 -1.42
C HIS A 261 14.79 0.77 -1.67
N ALA A 262 15.60 0.87 -0.61
CA ALA A 262 17.06 0.96 -0.74
C ALA A 262 17.65 -0.26 -1.48
N THR A 263 17.12 -1.45 -1.21
CA THR A 263 17.48 -2.70 -1.89
C THR A 263 17.06 -2.68 -3.36
N GLN A 264 15.84 -2.23 -3.68
CA GLN A 264 15.35 -2.11 -5.06
C GLN A 264 16.25 -1.17 -5.89
N MET A 265 16.83 -0.13 -5.28
CA MET A 265 17.81 0.75 -5.95
C MET A 265 19.11 0.04 -6.34
N ALA A 266 19.46 -1.10 -5.73
CA ALA A 266 20.59 -1.92 -6.15
C ALA A 266 20.33 -2.64 -7.49
N TYR A 267 19.06 -2.80 -7.86
CA TYR A 267 18.65 -3.52 -9.05
C TYR A 267 18.27 -2.58 -10.20
N TYR A 268 17.34 -1.67 -9.95
CA TYR A 268 16.81 -0.77 -10.96
C TYR A 268 16.09 0.44 -10.34
N GLY A 269 16.75 1.59 -10.30
CA GLY A 269 16.18 2.84 -9.77
C GLY A 269 15.14 3.52 -10.69
N GLY A 270 14.82 2.93 -11.83
CA GLY A 270 13.84 3.44 -12.80
C GLY A 270 12.49 2.73 -12.70
N ALA A 271 12.26 1.95 -11.64
CA ALA A 271 11.05 1.16 -11.47
C ALA A 271 9.79 2.03 -11.36
N ASN A 272 8.67 1.47 -11.80
CA ASN A 272 7.39 2.13 -11.73
C ASN A 272 6.84 2.06 -10.30
N VAL A 273 6.04 3.06 -9.90
CA VAL A 273 5.42 3.16 -8.57
C VAL A 273 4.66 1.89 -8.20
N TRP A 274 3.90 1.31 -9.14
CA TRP A 274 3.06 0.16 -8.86
C TRP A 274 3.83 -1.01 -8.23
N VAL A 275 5.03 -1.32 -8.74
CA VAL A 275 5.86 -2.43 -8.25
C VAL A 275 6.77 -2.02 -7.11
N LEU A 276 7.27 -0.78 -7.12
CA LEU A 276 8.08 -0.27 -6.01
C LEU A 276 7.32 -0.38 -4.69
N GLU A 277 6.09 0.14 -4.66
CA GLU A 277 5.27 0.21 -3.46
C GLU A 277 4.61 -1.14 -3.15
N SER A 278 4.09 -1.89 -4.13
CA SER A 278 3.46 -3.19 -3.84
C SER A 278 4.43 -4.20 -3.23
N ASP A 279 5.66 -4.25 -3.76
CA ASP A 279 6.71 -5.17 -3.27
C ASP A 279 7.32 -4.68 -1.95
N ALA A 280 7.44 -3.36 -1.74
CA ALA A 280 7.85 -2.81 -0.44
C ALA A 280 6.84 -3.09 0.67
N VAL A 281 5.54 -2.95 0.40
CA VAL A 281 4.47 -3.29 1.36
C VAL A 281 4.40 -4.80 1.60
N TYR A 282 4.65 -5.63 0.58
CA TYR A 282 4.81 -7.08 0.76
C TYR A 282 5.97 -7.41 1.71
N MET A 283 7.11 -6.71 1.58
CA MET A 283 8.26 -6.93 2.44
C MET A 283 8.01 -6.54 3.91
N GLU A 284 7.06 -5.64 4.19
CA GLU A 284 6.63 -5.34 5.57
C GLU A 284 6.16 -6.61 6.28
N ASP A 285 5.34 -7.41 5.60
CA ASP A 285 4.74 -8.65 6.07
C ASP A 285 5.78 -9.76 6.20
N ILE A 286 6.64 -9.90 5.20
CA ILE A 286 7.70 -10.94 5.20
C ILE A 286 8.71 -10.74 6.32
N VAL A 287 8.98 -9.49 6.71
CA VAL A 287 9.91 -9.20 7.81
C VAL A 287 9.19 -9.18 9.17
N PHE A 288 7.98 -8.63 9.23
CA PHE A 288 7.24 -8.39 10.47
C PHE A 288 5.76 -8.80 10.38
N ASP A 289 5.54 -10.06 10.05
CA ASP A 289 4.25 -10.78 9.95
C ASP A 289 3.22 -10.37 11.03
N GLN A 290 3.64 -10.19 12.29
CA GLN A 290 2.71 -9.89 13.38
C GLN A 290 2.12 -8.46 13.38
N VAL A 291 2.51 -7.59 12.44
CA VAL A 291 2.18 -6.16 12.49
C VAL A 291 0.87 -5.85 11.77
N ASP A 292 0.54 -6.51 10.66
CA ASP A 292 -0.66 -6.29 9.83
C ASP A 292 -0.96 -4.83 9.47
N ASP A 293 0.06 -3.98 9.42
CA ASP A 293 -0.16 -2.56 9.21
C ASP A 293 -0.60 -2.27 7.75
N ASN A 294 -0.09 -3.05 6.81
CA ASN A 294 -0.51 -3.16 5.41
C ASN A 294 -2.02 -3.41 5.21
N TYR A 295 -2.73 -3.97 6.21
CA TYR A 295 -4.17 -4.21 6.12
C TYR A 295 -4.98 -2.91 5.98
N ASN A 296 -4.41 -1.79 6.44
CA ASN A 296 -4.97 -0.46 6.25
C ASN A 296 -5.23 -0.15 4.75
N TYR A 297 -4.49 -0.73 3.81
CA TYR A 297 -4.65 -0.46 2.37
C TYR A 297 -5.66 -1.37 1.67
N MET A 298 -6.00 -2.52 2.25
CA MET A 298 -6.77 -3.58 1.58
C MET A 298 -8.07 -3.08 0.95
N SER A 299 -8.73 -2.11 1.58
CA SER A 299 -9.98 -1.55 1.07
C SER A 299 -9.84 -0.95 -0.34
N SER A 300 -8.67 -0.38 -0.68
CA SER A 300 -8.41 0.19 -2.00
C SER A 300 -8.39 -0.90 -3.09
N PHE A 301 -7.91 -2.11 -2.77
CA PHE A 301 -7.91 -3.26 -3.66
C PHE A 301 -9.24 -4.02 -3.66
N PHE A 302 -9.64 -4.56 -2.51
CA PHE A 302 -10.79 -5.46 -2.40
C PHE A 302 -12.13 -4.80 -2.75
N TYR A 303 -12.25 -3.48 -2.54
CA TYR A 303 -13.46 -2.76 -2.95
C TYR A 303 -13.41 -2.26 -4.40
N GLN A 304 -12.24 -2.20 -5.02
CA GLN A 304 -12.06 -1.78 -6.40
C GLN A 304 -11.25 -2.80 -7.22
N PRO A 305 -11.65 -4.08 -7.26
CA PRO A 305 -10.85 -5.12 -7.92
C PRO A 305 -10.71 -4.91 -9.43
N HIS A 306 -11.50 -4.02 -10.02
CA HIS A 306 -11.47 -3.68 -11.44
C HIS A 306 -10.33 -2.73 -11.82
N VAL A 307 -9.70 -2.08 -10.82
CA VAL A 307 -8.49 -1.27 -11.03
C VAL A 307 -7.31 -2.20 -11.26
N THR A 308 -6.39 -1.78 -12.12
CA THR A 308 -5.20 -2.56 -12.47
C THR A 308 -4.20 -2.62 -11.32
N ILE A 309 -3.55 -3.78 -11.14
CA ILE A 309 -2.37 -3.90 -10.27
C ILE A 309 -1.16 -3.08 -10.76
N LEU A 310 -1.23 -2.51 -11.97
CA LEU A 310 -0.18 -1.70 -12.59
C LEU A 310 -0.36 -0.19 -12.37
N GLU A 311 -1.26 0.21 -11.47
CA GLU A 311 -1.64 1.60 -11.25
C GLU A 311 -0.53 2.35 -10.49
N ASN A 312 -0.06 3.48 -11.05
CA ASN A 312 0.98 4.30 -10.43
C ASN A 312 0.39 5.38 -9.52
N SER A 313 -0.36 4.95 -8.50
CA SER A 313 -0.95 5.81 -7.47
C SER A 313 -0.90 5.12 -6.10
N SER A 314 -1.49 5.71 -5.06
CA SER A 314 -1.66 5.07 -3.75
C SER A 314 -2.39 3.72 -3.79
N HIS A 315 -3.08 3.36 -4.89
CA HIS A 315 -3.61 2.01 -5.07
C HIS A 315 -2.51 0.93 -5.06
N ALA A 316 -1.29 1.26 -5.49
CA ALA A 316 -0.14 0.35 -5.52
C ALA A 316 0.16 -0.29 -4.16
N TYR A 317 0.02 0.46 -3.06
CA TYR A 317 0.20 -0.05 -1.70
C TYR A 317 -0.73 -1.24 -1.44
N SER A 318 -1.99 -1.17 -1.87
CA SER A 318 -2.96 -2.25 -1.70
C SER A 318 -2.74 -3.43 -2.62
N CYS A 319 -1.88 -3.28 -3.63
CA CYS A 319 -1.52 -4.34 -4.56
C CYS A 319 -0.47 -5.31 -4.00
N PHE A 320 0.02 -5.12 -2.76
CA PHE A 320 0.85 -6.13 -2.08
C PHE A 320 0.21 -7.53 -2.06
N ILE A 321 -1.13 -7.59 -2.10
CA ILE A 321 -1.92 -8.82 -2.23
C ILE A 321 -1.51 -9.66 -3.46
N TRP A 322 -1.07 -9.01 -4.54
CA TRP A 322 -0.50 -9.68 -5.72
C TRP A 322 0.85 -10.35 -5.41
N GLU A 323 1.74 -9.66 -4.72
CA GLU A 323 3.04 -10.20 -4.33
C GLU A 323 2.90 -11.31 -3.27
N MET A 324 1.96 -11.16 -2.32
CA MET A 324 1.58 -12.23 -1.38
C MET A 324 1.08 -13.47 -2.11
N PHE A 325 0.20 -13.31 -3.10
CA PHE A 325 -0.25 -14.43 -3.94
C PHE A 325 0.93 -15.12 -4.63
N LEU A 326 1.86 -14.36 -5.22
CA LEU A 326 3.02 -14.92 -5.89
C LEU A 326 3.90 -15.71 -4.92
N ALA A 327 4.13 -15.17 -3.72
CA ALA A 327 4.93 -15.80 -2.68
C ALA A 327 4.30 -17.09 -2.14
N GLU A 328 2.99 -17.08 -1.86
CA GLU A 328 2.28 -18.21 -1.27
C GLU A 328 1.91 -19.30 -2.29
N HIS A 329 1.60 -18.92 -3.52
CA HIS A 329 1.27 -19.88 -4.57
C HIS A 329 2.51 -20.52 -5.20
N PHE A 330 3.59 -19.76 -5.36
CA PHE A 330 4.83 -20.23 -5.99
C PHE A 330 5.95 -20.37 -4.96
N ASP A 331 6.62 -19.27 -4.61
CA ASP A 331 7.58 -19.15 -3.51
C ASP A 331 8.08 -17.69 -3.38
N THR A 332 8.64 -17.35 -2.22
CA THR A 332 9.19 -16.02 -1.93
C THR A 332 10.40 -15.62 -2.80
N SER A 333 11.09 -16.59 -3.42
CA SER A 333 12.23 -16.30 -4.30
C SER A 333 11.82 -15.75 -5.67
N TYR A 334 10.51 -15.75 -5.97
CA TYR A 334 9.95 -15.16 -7.18
C TYR A 334 10.27 -13.67 -7.29
N CYS A 335 9.98 -12.87 -6.26
CA CYS A 335 10.18 -11.41 -6.30
C CYS A 335 11.67 -11.07 -6.49
N VAL A 336 12.57 -11.80 -5.80
CA VAL A 336 14.02 -11.68 -5.99
C VAL A 336 14.41 -11.91 -7.46
N ALA A 337 13.86 -12.93 -8.10
CA ALA A 337 14.17 -13.26 -9.48
C ALA A 337 13.70 -12.21 -10.49
N VAL A 338 12.54 -11.59 -10.22
CA VAL A 338 12.04 -10.46 -11.00
C VAL A 338 13.04 -9.30 -10.95
N TRP A 339 13.51 -8.92 -9.76
CA TRP A 339 14.51 -7.87 -9.60
C TRP A 339 15.87 -8.21 -10.22
N GLU A 340 16.32 -9.46 -10.08
CA GLU A 340 17.55 -9.95 -10.75
C GLU A 340 17.46 -9.80 -12.28
N GLY A 341 16.26 -10.00 -12.86
CA GLY A 341 15.99 -9.77 -14.28
C GLY A 341 15.90 -8.28 -14.64
N ALA A 342 15.37 -7.46 -13.74
CA ALA A 342 15.11 -6.03 -13.93
C ALA A 342 16.38 -5.20 -14.14
N ARG A 343 17.55 -5.68 -13.67
CA ARG A 343 18.85 -5.07 -13.96
C ARG A 343 19.11 -4.86 -15.45
N PHE A 344 18.55 -5.73 -16.30
CA PHE A 344 18.85 -5.75 -17.74
C PHE A 344 17.62 -5.68 -18.63
N ASN A 345 16.41 -5.79 -18.07
CA ASN A 345 15.17 -5.88 -18.81
C ASN A 345 14.07 -5.04 -18.16
N ASN A 346 13.01 -4.78 -18.92
CA ASN A 346 11.83 -4.11 -18.39
C ASN A 346 11.16 -4.98 -17.30
N LEU A 347 10.84 -4.39 -16.15
CA LEU A 347 10.22 -5.07 -15.00
C LEU A 347 8.99 -5.90 -15.38
N PHE A 348 8.06 -5.35 -16.16
CA PHE A 348 6.85 -6.09 -16.54
C PHE A 348 7.17 -7.36 -17.35
N ALA A 349 8.19 -7.32 -18.23
CA ALA A 349 8.65 -8.51 -18.94
C ALA A 349 9.26 -9.54 -17.98
N THR A 350 10.02 -9.09 -16.97
CA THR A 350 10.67 -9.98 -16.00
C THR A 350 9.69 -10.75 -15.12
N PHE A 351 8.52 -10.18 -14.78
CA PHE A 351 7.43 -10.92 -14.13
C PHE A 351 7.02 -12.13 -14.98
N ASN A 352 6.65 -11.87 -16.24
CA ASN A 352 6.22 -12.95 -17.14
C ASN A 352 7.33 -13.97 -17.40
N ASP A 353 8.55 -13.52 -17.68
CA ASP A 353 9.68 -14.40 -17.99
C ASP A 353 10.04 -15.29 -16.80
N THR A 354 9.95 -14.76 -15.57
CA THR A 354 10.17 -15.54 -14.34
C THR A 354 9.09 -16.60 -14.16
N LEU A 355 7.81 -16.24 -14.32
CA LEU A 355 6.69 -17.19 -14.24
C LEU A 355 6.84 -18.33 -15.26
N VAL A 356 7.14 -17.98 -16.51
CA VAL A 356 7.29 -18.96 -17.60
C VAL A 356 8.50 -19.85 -17.36
N GLY A 357 9.63 -19.25 -17.00
CA GLY A 357 10.91 -19.95 -16.85
C GLY A 357 10.96 -20.89 -15.65
N ARG A 358 10.31 -20.54 -14.54
CA ARG A 358 10.40 -21.30 -13.28
C ARG A 358 9.22 -22.21 -13.03
N TYR A 359 8.00 -21.78 -13.37
CA TYR A 359 6.77 -22.50 -13.00
C TYR A 359 5.99 -22.99 -14.22
N GLY A 360 6.32 -22.50 -15.42
CA GLY A 360 5.58 -22.83 -16.65
C GLY A 360 4.22 -22.11 -16.74
N TRP A 361 4.06 -21.02 -15.99
CA TRP A 361 2.88 -20.16 -15.99
C TRP A 361 3.15 -18.91 -16.81
N THR A 362 2.12 -18.35 -17.44
CA THR A 362 2.17 -16.98 -17.96
C THR A 362 1.64 -16.01 -16.91
N LEU A 363 1.97 -14.72 -17.07
CA LEU A 363 1.38 -13.67 -16.24
C LEU A 363 -0.16 -13.69 -16.31
N ASP A 364 -0.74 -13.95 -17.48
CA ASP A 364 -2.20 -14.09 -17.66
C ASP A 364 -2.78 -15.25 -16.82
N SER A 365 -2.13 -16.41 -16.82
CA SER A 365 -2.61 -17.56 -16.03
C SER A 365 -2.48 -17.31 -14.53
N ALA A 366 -1.37 -16.69 -14.10
CA ALA A 366 -1.15 -16.38 -12.69
C ALA A 366 -2.17 -15.34 -12.21
N PHE A 367 -2.44 -14.32 -13.01
CA PHE A 367 -3.46 -13.31 -12.69
C PHE A 367 -4.88 -13.89 -12.65
N ALA A 368 -5.21 -14.84 -13.54
CA ALA A 368 -6.49 -15.52 -13.50
C ALA A 368 -6.68 -16.33 -12.21
N GLU A 369 -5.62 -16.99 -11.74
CA GLU A 369 -5.63 -17.72 -10.48
C GLU A 369 -5.68 -16.77 -9.26
N PHE A 370 -4.91 -15.69 -9.29
CA PHE A 370 -4.99 -14.62 -8.32
C PHE A 370 -6.40 -14.06 -8.15
N ALA A 371 -7.13 -13.86 -9.25
CA ALA A 371 -8.53 -13.46 -9.17
C ALA A 371 -9.40 -14.50 -8.46
N ASN A 372 -9.12 -15.81 -8.62
CA ASN A 372 -9.83 -16.85 -7.87
C ASN A 372 -9.48 -16.79 -6.38
N TRP A 373 -8.20 -16.66 -6.03
CA TRP A 373 -7.73 -16.55 -4.64
C TRP A 373 -8.42 -15.41 -3.90
N ASN A 374 -8.49 -14.24 -4.53
CA ASN A 374 -9.18 -13.08 -3.96
C ASN A 374 -10.69 -13.27 -3.77
N TYR A 375 -11.33 -14.17 -4.51
CA TYR A 375 -12.73 -14.53 -4.23
C TYR A 375 -12.86 -15.34 -2.94
N CYS A 376 -11.86 -16.15 -2.61
CA CYS A 376 -11.84 -17.07 -1.48
C CYS A 376 -11.21 -16.44 -0.22
N THR A 377 -11.59 -15.20 0.10
CA THR A 377 -11.16 -14.49 1.31
C THR A 377 -12.31 -14.23 2.27
N ASN A 378 -12.00 -13.89 3.51
CA ASN A 378 -12.92 -13.51 4.58
C ASN A 378 -13.99 -14.60 4.82
N ASP A 379 -15.27 -14.25 4.72
CA ASP A 379 -16.43 -15.14 4.81
C ASP A 379 -16.43 -16.29 3.79
N ARG A 380 -15.57 -16.19 2.75
CA ARG A 380 -15.39 -17.20 1.71
C ARG A 380 -14.03 -17.90 1.79
N ASP A 381 -13.22 -17.60 2.80
CA ASP A 381 -12.00 -18.36 3.03
C ASP A 381 -12.32 -19.84 3.26
N ASP A 382 -11.59 -20.68 2.54
CA ASP A 382 -11.70 -22.13 2.59
C ASP A 382 -10.45 -22.80 3.17
N GLY A 383 -9.46 -22.01 3.59
CA GLY A 383 -8.19 -22.45 4.14
C GLY A 383 -7.26 -23.09 3.10
N LEU A 384 -7.49 -22.87 1.79
CA LEU A 384 -6.68 -23.42 0.70
C LEU A 384 -5.97 -22.37 -0.16
N HIS A 385 -6.18 -21.07 0.11
CA HIS A 385 -5.64 -19.96 -0.67
C HIS A 385 -4.59 -19.20 0.15
N TYR A 386 -4.90 -18.00 0.63
CA TYR A 386 -4.01 -17.24 1.51
C TYR A 386 -3.99 -17.86 2.91
N SER A 387 -2.81 -17.95 3.51
CA SER A 387 -2.60 -18.39 4.89
C SER A 387 -3.36 -17.51 5.89
N GLU A 388 -3.52 -16.22 5.57
CA GLU A 388 -4.30 -15.23 6.33
C GLU A 388 -5.62 -14.86 5.64
N GLY A 389 -6.12 -15.73 4.78
CA GLY A 389 -7.29 -15.46 3.93
C GLY A 389 -8.55 -15.07 4.72
N ASP A 390 -8.71 -15.57 5.94
CA ASP A 390 -9.84 -15.24 6.83
C ASP A 390 -9.80 -13.80 7.36
N SER A 391 -8.61 -13.21 7.43
CA SER A 391 -8.34 -11.86 7.95
C SER A 391 -8.36 -10.81 6.84
N TYR A 392 -8.24 -11.23 5.58
CA TYR A 392 -8.38 -10.35 4.40
C TYR A 392 -9.83 -9.89 4.20
N LEU A 393 -10.04 -8.84 3.40
CA LEU A 393 -11.39 -8.34 3.09
C LEU A 393 -12.07 -9.17 1.98
N SER A 394 -13.40 -9.26 1.98
CA SER A 394 -14.15 -9.87 0.87
C SER A 394 -14.09 -8.98 -0.38
N VAL A 395 -13.67 -9.51 -1.54
CA VAL A 395 -13.78 -8.76 -2.80
C VAL A 395 -15.23 -8.35 -3.11
N THR A 396 -15.39 -7.13 -3.61
CA THR A 396 -16.66 -6.59 -4.09
C THR A 396 -17.20 -7.41 -5.27
N ILE A 397 -18.44 -7.90 -5.11
CA ILE A 397 -19.20 -8.52 -6.20
C ILE A 397 -19.81 -7.43 -7.08
N ASN A 398 -19.32 -7.32 -8.31
CA ASN A 398 -19.76 -6.32 -9.28
C ASN A 398 -21.24 -6.50 -9.65
N ARG A 399 -21.71 -7.75 -9.79
CA ARG A 399 -23.08 -8.05 -10.19
C ARG A 399 -23.58 -9.38 -9.62
N ASN A 400 -24.83 -9.39 -9.18
CA ASN A 400 -25.56 -10.58 -8.78
C ASN A 400 -26.72 -10.83 -9.75
N HIS A 401 -26.89 -12.08 -10.18
CA HIS A 401 -28.00 -12.52 -11.01
C HIS A 401 -28.88 -13.51 -10.24
N TYR A 402 -30.19 -13.25 -10.21
CA TYR A 402 -31.19 -14.04 -9.47
C TYR A 402 -32.33 -14.56 -10.36
N GLY A 403 -32.22 -14.40 -11.68
CA GLY A 403 -33.29 -14.79 -12.60
C GLY A 403 -32.71 -15.08 -13.98
N TYR A 404 -33.22 -16.15 -14.60
CA TYR A 404 -32.69 -16.70 -15.83
C TYR A 404 -33.75 -16.73 -16.96
N PRO A 405 -33.32 -16.63 -18.23
CA PRO A 405 -31.95 -16.43 -18.69
C PRO A 405 -31.45 -15.00 -18.44
N THR A 406 -30.15 -14.87 -18.15
CA THR A 406 -29.51 -13.55 -18.06
C THR A 406 -29.16 -13.04 -19.46
N GLY A 407 -29.39 -11.75 -19.73
CA GLY A 407 -28.93 -11.11 -20.97
C GLY A 407 -27.39 -11.07 -21.10
N THR A 408 -26.87 -10.47 -22.19
CA THR A 408 -25.42 -10.37 -22.43
C THR A 408 -24.68 -9.88 -21.19
N VAL A 409 -23.72 -10.69 -20.75
CA VAL A 409 -23.05 -10.58 -19.46
C VAL A 409 -21.95 -9.54 -19.57
N SER A 410 -22.29 -8.29 -19.23
CA SER A 410 -21.27 -7.26 -19.03
C SER A 410 -21.28 -6.83 -17.58
N PRO A 411 -20.10 -6.80 -16.92
CA PRO A 411 -20.01 -6.18 -15.61
C PRO A 411 -20.49 -4.72 -15.72
N SER A 412 -21.00 -4.16 -14.63
CA SER A 412 -21.32 -2.73 -14.58
C SER A 412 -20.06 -1.87 -14.68
N ILE A 413 -18.92 -2.43 -14.29
CA ILE A 413 -17.60 -1.81 -14.35
C ILE A 413 -16.65 -2.78 -15.03
N PHE A 414 -16.07 -2.36 -16.15
CA PHE A 414 -15.11 -3.18 -16.89
C PHE A 414 -13.76 -3.18 -16.16
N PRO A 415 -13.13 -4.35 -15.99
CA PRO A 415 -11.79 -4.40 -15.46
C PRO A 415 -10.80 -3.71 -16.41
N GLN A 416 -9.84 -2.99 -15.83
CA GLN A 416 -8.64 -2.54 -16.51
C GLN A 416 -7.72 -3.75 -16.81
N GLY A 417 -6.61 -3.55 -17.52
CA GLY A 417 -5.65 -4.63 -17.77
C GLY A 417 -5.10 -5.16 -16.44
N TYR A 418 -5.12 -6.47 -16.22
CA TYR A 418 -4.79 -7.06 -14.90
C TYR A 418 -5.60 -6.42 -13.75
N GLY A 419 -6.88 -6.17 -14.00
CA GLY A 419 -7.94 -6.02 -12.99
C GLY A 419 -8.98 -7.14 -13.15
N ALA A 420 -9.86 -7.31 -12.16
CA ALA A 420 -10.88 -8.33 -12.10
C ALA A 420 -12.29 -7.76 -11.86
N SER A 421 -13.32 -8.51 -12.27
CA SER A 421 -14.71 -8.17 -11.99
C SER A 421 -15.49 -9.44 -11.65
N TYR A 422 -16.04 -9.48 -10.44
CA TYR A 422 -16.72 -10.66 -9.90
C TYR A 422 -18.22 -10.62 -10.17
N VAL A 423 -18.73 -11.61 -10.89
CA VAL A 423 -20.16 -11.75 -11.19
C VAL A 423 -20.68 -13.05 -10.59
N ARG A 424 -21.71 -12.96 -9.76
CA ARG A 424 -22.31 -14.11 -9.08
C ARG A 424 -23.68 -14.46 -9.66
N PHE A 425 -23.92 -15.75 -9.83
CA PHE A 425 -25.15 -16.32 -10.35
C PHE A 425 -25.80 -17.18 -9.27
N TYR A 426 -27.01 -16.81 -8.84
CA TYR A 426 -27.79 -17.58 -7.88
C TYR A 426 -28.86 -18.39 -8.61
N PRO A 427 -28.83 -19.73 -8.55
CA PRO A 427 -29.84 -20.56 -9.20
C PRO A 427 -31.26 -20.25 -8.69
N ASP A 428 -32.26 -20.40 -9.56
CA ASP A 428 -33.69 -20.24 -9.22
C ASP A 428 -34.14 -21.34 -8.25
N GLU A 429 -34.08 -21.09 -6.93
CA GLU A 429 -34.41 -22.01 -5.83
C GLU A 429 -33.67 -23.38 -5.83
N PRO A 430 -33.46 -24.03 -4.67
CA PRO A 430 -33.00 -25.42 -4.63
C PRO A 430 -34.16 -26.35 -5.05
N GLY A 431 -34.42 -26.45 -6.35
CA GLY A 431 -35.60 -27.13 -6.89
C GLY A 431 -35.34 -27.88 -8.20
N ILE A 432 -34.75 -29.07 -8.07
CA ILE A 432 -34.77 -30.17 -9.05
C ILE A 432 -33.91 -29.94 -10.31
N LEU A 433 -32.72 -30.55 -10.31
CA LEU A 433 -32.10 -31.05 -11.54
C LEU A 433 -33.12 -32.00 -12.23
N GLN A 434 -33.72 -31.58 -13.34
CA GLN A 434 -34.36 -32.49 -14.30
C GLN A 434 -33.42 -32.76 -15.47
#